data_AF-A0A173H0T8-F1
#
_entry.id   AF-A0A173H0T8-F1
#
_cell.length_a   1.000
_cell.length_b   1.000
_cell.length_c   1.000
_cell.angle_alpha   90.00
_cell.angle_beta   90.00
_cell.angle_gamma   90.00
#
_symmetry.space_group_name_H-M   'P 1'
#
loop_
_entity.id
_entity.type
_entity.pdbx_description
1 polymer ?
#
loop_
_entity_poly.entity_id
_entity_poly.type
_entity_poly.pdbx_seq_one_letter_code
_entity_poly.pdbx_strand_id
1 'polypeptide(L)'
;MLESPYRSMNVVGKLSSCYVTLVMPRDEVAWMLPEGLALGPQDHTPPGTHPVVLAFSHRYDVHVTLPRLLLPGTTYKEQAIGVPFVHAKRDLCGGRARGPFLYLPRLFASQILPVIGGWLFWGLAKQLGRIREMSFGPDKGANGAGAEAPRSEKNPHETRHETGTYRVFPPGDDAESIVSLSYEVTGDFQPITQVPNHEVILDVLRQPLICCQPVARGPLFSCADHENDWERAQARPLHTTTRIEDAFVPGLVVGTYRSRGLDMSPLGSFQLRAPFKLSLPHCCGRGHSLA
;
A
#
# COMPACT_ATOMS: atom_id res chain seq x y z
N MET A 1 1.48 -1.94 -35.70
CA MET A 1 1.30 -1.08 -34.50
C MET A 1 2.58 -1.22 -33.69
N LEU A 2 3.48 -0.23 -33.71
CA LEU A 2 4.75 -0.30 -32.98
C LEU A 2 4.46 -0.24 -31.48
N GLU A 3 4.84 -1.29 -30.74
CA GLU A 3 4.80 -1.23 -29.28
C GLU A 3 5.70 -0.10 -28.81
N SER A 4 5.19 0.76 -27.92
CA SER A 4 5.97 1.86 -27.37
C SER A 4 7.18 1.29 -26.63
N PRO A 5 8.41 1.75 -26.91
CA PRO A 5 9.63 1.24 -26.26
C PRO A 5 9.58 1.38 -24.72
N TYR A 6 8.75 2.29 -24.21
CA TYR A 6 8.53 2.52 -22.78
C TYR A 6 7.68 1.45 -22.08
N ARG A 7 7.02 0.53 -22.80
CA ARG A 7 6.31 -0.62 -22.19
C ARG A 7 7.24 -1.56 -21.42
N SER A 8 8.52 -1.58 -21.79
CA SER A 8 9.53 -2.46 -21.17
C SER A 8 10.09 -1.92 -19.84
N MET A 9 9.88 -0.63 -19.55
CA MET A 9 10.40 0.02 -18.34
C MET A 9 9.40 -0.08 -17.20
N ASN A 10 9.80 -0.78 -16.14
CA ASN A 10 9.00 -0.94 -14.94
C ASN A 10 9.90 -0.76 -13.71
N VAL A 11 9.33 -0.27 -12.62
CA VAL A 11 9.92 -0.42 -11.30
C VAL A 11 9.47 -1.75 -10.73
N VAL A 12 10.40 -2.64 -10.43
CA VAL A 12 10.12 -3.97 -9.90
C VAL A 12 10.78 -4.14 -8.54
N GLY A 13 10.23 -5.04 -7.73
CA GLY A 13 10.81 -5.40 -6.45
C GLY A 13 9.93 -6.39 -5.69
N LYS A 14 10.15 -6.51 -4.40
CA LYS A 14 9.30 -7.27 -3.48
C LYS A 14 8.74 -6.35 -2.42
N LEU A 15 7.56 -6.64 -1.90
CA LEU A 15 6.98 -5.94 -0.76
C LEU A 15 6.59 -6.91 0.34
N SER A 16 6.67 -6.44 1.57
CA SER A 16 5.97 -6.97 2.75
C SER A 16 5.22 -5.80 3.37
N SER A 17 3.89 -5.84 3.41
CA SER A 17 3.08 -4.68 3.80
C SER A 17 1.92 -5.06 4.68
N CYS A 18 1.73 -4.31 5.78
CA CYS A 18 0.54 -4.40 6.60
C CYS A 18 -0.51 -3.42 6.07
N TYR A 19 -1.67 -3.95 5.68
CA TYR A 19 -2.79 -3.19 5.17
C TYR A 19 -3.88 -3.08 6.24
N VAL A 20 -4.43 -1.88 6.39
CA VAL A 20 -5.60 -1.58 7.22
C VAL A 20 -6.58 -0.78 6.38
N THR A 21 -7.84 -1.21 6.34
CA THR A 21 -8.89 -0.44 5.67
C THR A 21 -9.73 0.30 6.71
N LEU A 22 -9.80 1.61 6.56
CA LEU A 22 -10.68 2.48 7.32
C LEU A 22 -11.99 2.65 6.56
N VAL A 23 -13.11 2.58 7.25
CA VAL A 23 -14.43 2.93 6.70
C VAL A 23 -14.75 4.33 7.18
N MET A 24 -14.72 5.30 6.28
CA MET A 24 -14.80 6.73 6.60
C MET A 24 -16.03 7.38 5.97
N PRO A 25 -16.58 8.47 6.55
CA PRO A 25 -17.65 9.23 5.92
C PRO A 25 -17.24 9.69 4.52
N ARG A 26 -18.12 9.47 3.55
CA ARG A 26 -17.81 9.72 2.13
C ARG A 26 -17.44 11.18 1.87
N ASP A 27 -18.07 12.12 2.56
CA ASP A 27 -17.83 13.55 2.40
C ASP A 27 -16.43 13.94 2.90
N GLU A 28 -15.95 13.31 3.97
CA GLU A 28 -14.57 13.50 4.47
C GLU A 28 -13.55 12.93 3.48
N VAL A 29 -13.80 11.73 2.95
CA VAL A 29 -12.90 11.11 1.95
C VAL A 29 -12.86 11.92 0.65
N ALA A 30 -13.94 12.59 0.28
CA ALA A 30 -13.98 13.43 -0.90
C ALA A 30 -13.00 14.61 -0.82
N TRP A 31 -12.74 15.14 0.39
CA TRP A 31 -11.74 16.18 0.62
C TRP A 31 -10.30 15.71 0.38
N MET A 32 -10.04 14.40 0.41
CA MET A 32 -8.72 13.86 0.08
C MET A 32 -8.40 13.97 -1.42
N LEU A 33 -9.41 14.15 -2.27
CA LEU A 33 -9.24 14.11 -3.72
C LEU A 33 -8.92 15.49 -4.31
N PRO A 34 -7.99 15.56 -5.28
CA PRO A 34 -7.73 16.79 -6.01
C PRO A 34 -8.91 17.13 -6.93
N GLU A 35 -8.95 18.39 -7.38
CA GLU A 35 -9.90 18.81 -8.40
C GLU A 35 -9.77 17.94 -9.66
N GLY A 36 -10.92 17.58 -10.24
CA GLY A 36 -10.99 16.68 -11.40
C GLY A 36 -11.20 15.22 -11.05
N LEU A 37 -11.05 14.81 -9.79
CA LEU A 37 -11.40 13.48 -9.28
C LEU A 37 -12.68 13.54 -8.42
N ALA A 38 -13.38 12.42 -8.36
CA ALA A 38 -14.55 12.19 -7.51
C ALA A 38 -14.56 10.75 -7.02
N LEU A 39 -15.22 10.50 -5.88
CA LEU A 39 -15.46 9.14 -5.43
C LEU A 39 -16.49 8.47 -6.36
N GLY A 40 -16.18 7.26 -6.79
CA GLY A 40 -17.06 6.40 -7.57
C GLY A 40 -18.05 5.60 -6.72
N PRO A 41 -18.91 4.80 -7.37
CA PRO A 41 -19.70 3.78 -6.71
C PRO A 41 -18.83 2.62 -6.22
N GLN A 42 -19.23 2.01 -5.12
CA GLN A 42 -18.66 0.77 -4.56
C GLN A 42 -19.71 0.15 -3.63
N ASP A 43 -19.57 -1.13 -3.31
CA ASP A 43 -20.51 -1.92 -2.49
C ASP A 43 -19.84 -2.61 -1.28
N HIS A 44 -18.56 -2.33 -1.01
CA HIS A 44 -17.81 -2.96 0.08
C HIS A 44 -17.99 -2.28 1.44
N THR A 45 -18.44 -1.02 1.47
CA THR A 45 -18.70 -0.25 2.70
C THR A 45 -20.15 0.23 2.77
N PRO A 46 -20.70 0.44 3.99
CA PRO A 46 -22.07 0.91 4.18
C PRO A 46 -22.40 2.21 3.40
N PRO A 47 -23.68 2.45 3.07
CA PRO A 47 -24.12 3.69 2.44
C PRO A 47 -23.63 4.94 3.20
N GLY A 48 -23.18 5.95 2.45
CA GLY A 48 -22.62 7.18 3.03
C GLY A 48 -21.17 7.07 3.50
N THR A 49 -20.53 5.91 3.37
CA THR A 49 -19.11 5.71 3.70
C THR A 49 -18.27 5.32 2.48
N HIS A 50 -16.95 5.33 2.65
CA HIS A 50 -16.00 4.94 1.62
C HIS A 50 -14.77 4.28 2.26
N PRO A 51 -14.17 3.25 1.63
CA PRO A 51 -12.95 2.65 2.12
C PRO A 51 -11.75 3.57 1.88
N VAL A 52 -10.85 3.65 2.87
CA VAL A 52 -9.53 4.30 2.79
C VAL A 52 -8.49 3.30 3.27
N VAL A 53 -7.49 3.02 2.44
CA VAL A 53 -6.48 2.00 2.74
C VAL A 53 -5.22 2.67 3.27
N LEU A 54 -4.74 2.19 4.42
CA LEU A 54 -3.41 2.51 4.94
C LEU A 54 -2.49 1.31 4.72
N ALA A 55 -1.34 1.53 4.10
CA ALA A 55 -0.33 0.52 3.84
C ALA A 55 0.97 0.88 4.57
N PHE A 56 1.47 -0.02 5.41
CA PHE A 56 2.76 0.12 6.12
C PHE A 56 3.72 -0.93 5.57
N SER A 57 4.63 -0.50 4.71
CA SER A 57 5.34 -1.37 3.78
C SER A 57 6.85 -1.35 3.99
N HIS A 58 7.45 -2.52 3.85
CA HIS A 58 8.86 -2.69 3.56
C HIS A 58 8.99 -3.12 2.10
N ARG A 59 9.71 -2.32 1.31
CA ARG A 59 10.02 -2.59 -0.10
C ARG A 59 11.46 -3.09 -0.19
N TYR A 60 11.68 -4.18 -0.92
CA TYR A 60 12.98 -4.84 -1.06
C TYR A 60 13.40 -4.91 -2.52
N ASP A 61 14.70 -4.71 -2.75
CA ASP A 61 15.34 -4.87 -4.06
C ASP A 61 14.61 -4.11 -5.18
N VAL A 62 14.20 -2.88 -4.88
CA VAL A 62 13.47 -2.03 -5.81
C VAL A 62 14.42 -1.45 -6.83
N HIS A 63 14.18 -1.73 -8.11
CA HIS A 63 15.00 -1.25 -9.22
C HIS A 63 14.17 -1.05 -10.49
N VAL A 64 14.73 -0.32 -11.45
CA VAL A 64 14.15 -0.17 -12.80
C VAL A 64 14.65 -1.30 -13.69
N THR A 65 13.76 -1.93 -14.46
CA THR A 65 14.11 -3.05 -15.36
C THR A 65 15.15 -2.65 -16.40
N LEU A 66 15.02 -1.47 -17.02
CA LEU A 66 15.93 -0.97 -18.06
C LEU A 66 16.01 0.56 -18.07
N PRO A 67 17.20 1.19 -18.12
CA PRO A 67 18.51 0.62 -17.72
C PRO A 67 18.64 0.59 -16.18
N ARG A 68 19.09 -0.55 -15.62
CA ARG A 68 19.29 -0.76 -14.17
C ARG A 68 20.21 0.26 -13.50
N LEU A 69 20.98 1.02 -14.28
CA LEU A 69 21.91 2.04 -13.78
C LEU A 69 21.20 3.24 -13.13
N LEU A 70 19.94 3.51 -13.47
CA LEU A 70 19.21 4.69 -12.97
C LEU A 70 18.73 4.53 -11.52
N LEU A 71 18.51 3.30 -11.06
CA LEU A 71 18.07 2.95 -9.71
C LEU A 71 18.72 1.62 -9.30
N PRO A 72 19.88 1.64 -8.59
CA PRO A 72 20.46 0.42 -8.04
C PRO A 72 19.47 -0.16 -7.02
N GLY A 73 19.34 -1.49 -6.99
CA GLY A 73 18.40 -2.21 -6.11
C GLY A 73 18.40 -1.63 -4.70
N THR A 74 17.27 -1.00 -4.31
CA THR A 74 17.15 -0.32 -3.02
C THR A 74 16.08 -0.96 -2.16
N THR A 75 16.31 -0.92 -0.85
CA THR A 75 15.39 -1.40 0.17
C THR A 75 15.01 -0.22 1.06
N TYR A 76 13.71 0.06 1.18
CA TYR A 76 13.21 1.19 1.94
C TYR A 76 11.85 0.89 2.55
N LYS A 77 11.45 1.69 3.54
CA LYS A 77 10.12 1.65 4.13
C LYS A 77 9.23 2.71 3.52
N GLU A 78 7.96 2.39 3.37
CA GLU A 78 6.95 3.28 2.80
C GLU A 78 5.66 3.17 3.60
N GLN A 79 5.08 4.30 3.99
CA GLN A 79 3.68 4.36 4.44
C GLN A 79 2.87 5.10 3.37
N ALA A 80 1.73 4.54 2.99
CA ALA A 80 0.84 5.15 2.02
C ALA A 80 -0.59 5.19 2.55
N ILE A 81 -1.30 6.25 2.18
CA ILE A 81 -2.76 6.32 2.23
C ILE A 81 -3.28 6.22 0.79
N GLY A 82 -4.30 5.40 0.58
CA GLY A 82 -4.92 5.16 -0.71
C GLY A 82 -6.44 5.27 -0.64
N VAL A 83 -7.02 5.91 -1.64
CA VAL A 83 -8.46 6.05 -1.84
C VAL A 83 -8.81 5.26 -3.11
N PRO A 84 -9.35 4.04 -2.99
CA PRO A 84 -9.82 3.26 -4.13
C PRO A 84 -11.13 3.81 -4.68
N PHE A 85 -11.63 3.21 -5.76
CA PHE A 85 -12.88 3.54 -6.45
C PHE A 85 -12.97 5.01 -6.84
N VAL A 86 -11.85 5.64 -7.16
CA VAL A 86 -11.81 7.03 -7.61
C VAL A 86 -12.11 7.09 -9.10
N HIS A 87 -12.90 8.07 -9.48
CA HIS A 87 -13.24 8.34 -10.86
C HIS A 87 -12.80 9.74 -11.31
N ALA A 88 -12.37 9.85 -12.56
CA ALA A 88 -12.14 11.13 -13.19
C ALA A 88 -13.48 11.78 -13.58
N LYS A 89 -13.65 13.07 -13.27
CA LYS A 89 -14.83 13.87 -13.65
C LYS A 89 -14.91 14.13 -15.15
N ARG A 90 -13.79 13.97 -15.86
CA ARG A 90 -13.66 14.15 -17.31
C ARG A 90 -12.97 12.94 -17.92
N ASP A 91 -13.17 12.78 -19.22
CA ASP A 91 -12.47 11.77 -20.02
C ASP A 91 -10.96 12.03 -19.99
N LEU A 92 -10.19 10.99 -19.70
CA LEU A 92 -8.74 11.09 -19.61
C LEU A 92 -8.10 10.69 -20.94
N CYS A 93 -7.12 11.47 -21.38
CA CYS A 93 -6.29 11.18 -22.54
C CYS A 93 -7.05 10.87 -23.84
N GLY A 94 -8.21 11.51 -24.05
CA GLY A 94 -9.07 11.26 -25.22
C GLY A 94 -9.80 9.91 -25.22
N GLY A 95 -9.68 9.13 -24.14
CA GLY A 95 -10.36 7.86 -23.93
C GLY A 95 -11.56 7.99 -22.97
N ARG A 96 -12.50 7.04 -23.04
CA ARG A 96 -13.71 6.99 -22.17
C ARG A 96 -13.44 6.45 -20.77
N ALA A 97 -12.19 6.14 -20.41
CA ALA A 97 -11.89 5.55 -19.11
C ALA A 97 -11.99 6.62 -18.01
N ARG A 98 -12.91 6.37 -17.07
CA ARG A 98 -13.14 7.25 -15.92
C ARG A 98 -12.85 6.59 -14.59
N GLY A 99 -12.46 5.32 -14.54
CA GLY A 99 -12.22 4.58 -13.29
C GLY A 99 -12.82 3.17 -13.35
N PRO A 100 -12.75 2.41 -12.25
CA PRO A 100 -12.22 2.84 -10.95
C PRO A 100 -10.69 2.92 -10.92
N PHE A 101 -10.17 3.83 -10.09
CA PHE A 101 -8.73 4.03 -9.84
C PHE A 101 -8.41 4.04 -8.36
N LEU A 102 -7.16 3.72 -8.02
CA LEU A 102 -6.58 3.96 -6.71
C LEU A 102 -5.79 5.29 -6.73
N TYR A 103 -6.23 6.26 -5.93
CA TYR A 103 -5.52 7.52 -5.75
C TYR A 103 -4.72 7.51 -4.46
N LEU A 104 -3.48 8.02 -4.48
CA LEU A 104 -2.59 8.06 -3.31
C LEU A 104 -2.35 9.52 -2.88
N PRO A 105 -3.17 10.09 -1.96
CA PRO A 105 -3.06 11.51 -1.58
C PRO A 105 -1.76 11.84 -0.82
N ARG A 106 -1.13 10.85 -0.18
CA ARG A 106 0.16 11.01 0.51
C ARG A 106 0.89 9.69 0.59
N LEU A 107 2.22 9.74 0.46
CA LEU A 107 3.11 8.66 0.85
C LEU A 107 4.29 9.21 1.63
N PHE A 108 4.75 8.50 2.65
CA PHE A 108 6.03 8.75 3.32
C PHE A 108 7.00 7.64 2.96
N ALA A 109 8.23 7.99 2.58
CA ALA A 109 9.29 7.02 2.32
C ALA A 109 10.53 7.34 3.16
N SER A 110 11.24 6.29 3.57
CA SER A 110 12.43 6.43 4.42
C SER A 110 13.71 6.83 3.67
N GLN A 111 13.64 6.97 2.35
CA GLN A 111 14.78 7.31 1.50
C GLN A 111 14.40 8.35 0.45
N ILE A 112 15.37 9.22 0.12
CA ILE A 112 15.14 10.37 -0.76
C ILE A 112 14.99 9.99 -2.25
N LEU A 113 15.73 8.98 -2.73
CA LEU A 113 15.67 8.58 -4.14
C LEU A 113 14.28 8.09 -4.56
N PRO A 114 13.59 7.21 -3.80
CA PRO A 114 12.18 6.87 -4.06
C PRO A 114 11.22 8.06 -4.03
N VAL A 115 11.47 9.07 -3.20
CA VAL A 115 10.65 10.30 -3.12
C VAL A 115 10.76 11.08 -4.42
N ILE A 116 11.99 11.40 -4.83
CA ILE A 116 12.28 12.16 -6.06
C ILE A 116 11.74 11.41 -7.29
N GLY A 117 11.98 10.10 -7.38
CA GLY A 117 11.45 9.29 -8.48
C GLY A 117 9.93 9.30 -8.52
N GLY A 118 9.26 9.18 -7.37
CA GLY A 118 7.81 9.27 -7.26
C GLY A 118 7.24 10.59 -7.79
N TRP A 119 7.93 11.71 -7.51
CA TRP A 119 7.55 13.04 -7.98
C TRP A 119 7.73 13.20 -9.49
N LEU A 120 8.94 12.92 -9.98
CA LEU A 120 9.32 13.22 -11.36
C LEU A 120 8.58 12.37 -12.38
N PHE A 121 8.33 11.09 -12.06
CA PHE A 121 7.74 10.17 -13.00
C PHE A 121 6.24 10.01 -12.76
N TRP A 122 5.78 9.81 -11.52
CA TRP A 122 4.37 9.45 -11.26
C TRP A 122 3.52 10.57 -10.63
N GLY A 123 4.08 11.75 -10.36
CA GLY A 123 3.35 12.83 -9.68
C GLY A 123 2.77 12.40 -8.32
N LEU A 124 3.36 11.39 -7.67
CA LEU A 124 2.89 10.89 -6.39
C LEU A 124 3.22 11.92 -5.30
N ALA A 125 2.33 12.16 -4.35
CA ALA A 125 2.56 13.07 -3.24
C ALA A 125 3.48 12.46 -2.16
N LYS A 126 4.67 12.00 -2.56
CA LYS A 126 5.65 11.40 -1.65
C LYS A 126 6.29 12.48 -0.76
N GLN A 127 6.67 12.12 0.45
CA GLN A 127 7.49 12.93 1.34
C GLN A 127 8.54 12.05 2.00
N LEU A 128 9.68 12.63 2.34
CA LEU A 128 10.63 11.95 3.20
C LEU A 128 10.01 11.87 4.61
N GLY A 129 10.02 10.68 5.20
CA GLY A 129 9.54 10.48 6.56
C GLY A 129 10.37 9.40 7.24
N ARG A 130 10.47 9.47 8.57
CA ARG A 130 11.13 8.40 9.31
C ARG A 130 10.10 7.34 9.65
N ILE A 131 10.42 6.08 9.36
CA ILE A 131 9.52 4.95 9.62
C ILE A 131 10.25 3.95 10.50
N ARG A 132 9.74 3.78 11.72
CA ARG A 132 10.25 2.78 12.67
C ARG A 132 9.30 1.59 12.67
N GLU A 133 9.88 0.39 12.60
CA GLU A 133 9.16 -0.87 12.71
C GLU A 133 9.81 -1.63 13.86
N MET A 134 9.01 -2.14 14.78
CA MET A 134 9.46 -2.98 15.88
C MET A 134 8.58 -4.21 15.89
N SER A 135 9.11 -5.35 15.44
CA SER A 135 8.47 -6.64 15.56
C SER A 135 8.88 -7.29 16.88
N PHE A 136 7.91 -7.62 17.72
CA PHE A 136 8.10 -8.38 18.95
C PHE A 136 7.73 -9.85 18.66
N GLY A 137 8.76 -10.62 18.34
CA GLY A 137 8.71 -12.08 18.30
C GLY A 137 9.78 -12.64 19.23
N PRO A 138 9.73 -13.94 19.60
CA PRO A 138 10.80 -14.54 20.36
C PRO A 138 12.07 -14.49 19.51
N ASP A 139 13.00 -13.63 19.93
CA ASP A 139 14.32 -13.43 19.38
C ASP A 139 14.96 -14.81 19.17
N LYS A 140 15.05 -15.29 17.92
CA LYS A 140 16.06 -16.30 17.59
C LYS A 140 17.35 -15.54 17.42
N GLY A 141 17.90 -15.16 18.57
CA GLY A 141 19.21 -14.55 18.68
C GLY A 141 20.21 -15.32 17.81
N ALA A 142 20.95 -14.55 17.05
CA ALA A 142 22.12 -14.96 16.32
C ALA A 142 23.07 -15.80 17.18
N ASN A 143 23.64 -16.85 16.57
CA ASN A 143 24.98 -17.39 16.82
C ASN A 143 25.47 -17.36 18.28
N GLY A 144 25.19 -18.43 19.02
CA GLY A 144 25.94 -18.82 20.21
C GLY A 144 26.12 -20.33 20.22
N ALA A 145 27.31 -20.81 19.85
CA ALA A 145 27.68 -22.20 20.02
C ALA A 145 27.71 -22.54 21.53
N GLY A 146 26.96 -23.56 21.96
CA GLY A 146 27.07 -24.08 23.32
C GLY A 146 25.86 -24.90 23.79
N ALA A 147 26.06 -26.22 23.88
CA ALA A 147 25.29 -27.22 24.63
C ALA A 147 23.83 -27.53 24.20
N GLU A 148 23.66 -28.72 23.61
CA GLU A 148 22.38 -29.42 23.48
C GLU A 148 21.79 -29.76 24.86
N ALA A 149 20.75 -29.03 25.25
CA ALA A 149 19.80 -29.49 26.27
C ALA A 149 18.65 -30.26 25.59
N PRO A 150 18.04 -31.26 26.27
CA PRO A 150 17.05 -32.13 25.66
C PRO A 150 15.81 -31.35 25.19
N ARG A 151 15.43 -31.57 23.93
CA ARG A 151 14.22 -31.04 23.29
C ARG A 151 12.98 -31.50 24.08
N SER A 152 12.44 -30.59 24.90
CA SER A 152 11.05 -30.68 25.34
C SER A 152 10.14 -30.60 24.10
N GLU A 153 9.35 -31.65 23.89
CA GLU A 153 8.25 -31.68 22.91
C GLU A 153 7.34 -30.47 23.13
N LYS A 154 7.50 -29.45 22.30
CA LYS A 154 6.62 -28.28 22.32
C LYS A 154 5.26 -28.69 21.78
N ASN A 155 4.25 -28.42 22.60
CA ASN A 155 2.84 -28.64 22.31
C ASN A 155 2.49 -27.99 20.94
N PRO A 156 2.10 -28.75 19.90
CA PRO A 156 1.91 -28.25 18.53
C PRO A 156 0.74 -27.25 18.38
N HIS A 157 0.02 -26.96 19.46
CA HIS A 157 -1.11 -26.03 19.50
C HIS A 157 -0.83 -24.69 20.17
N GLU A 158 0.39 -24.43 20.66
CA GLU A 158 0.72 -23.11 21.22
C GLU A 158 0.91 -22.10 20.07
N THR A 159 -0.17 -21.39 19.74
CA THR A 159 -0.20 -20.34 18.73
C THR A 159 0.73 -19.22 19.18
N ARG A 160 1.84 -19.00 18.48
CA ARG A 160 2.76 -17.92 18.82
C ARG A 160 2.12 -16.58 18.48
N HIS A 161 1.87 -15.77 19.50
CA HIS A 161 1.44 -14.39 19.35
C HIS A 161 2.62 -13.54 18.87
N GLU A 162 2.83 -13.48 17.56
CA GLU A 162 3.73 -12.50 16.95
C GLU A 162 3.03 -11.13 16.96
N THR A 163 3.67 -10.14 17.55
CA THR A 163 3.15 -8.77 17.58
C THR A 163 4.14 -7.80 16.95
N GLY A 164 3.68 -6.64 16.54
CA GLY A 164 4.57 -5.60 16.03
C GLY A 164 3.96 -4.23 16.00
N THR A 165 4.79 -3.24 15.72
CA THR A 165 4.40 -1.83 15.63
C THR A 165 5.11 -1.11 14.48
N TYR A 166 4.39 -0.19 13.85
CA TYR A 166 4.94 0.83 12.95
C TYR A 166 4.66 2.21 13.52
N ARG A 167 5.62 3.13 13.34
CA ARG A 167 5.43 4.56 13.60
C ARG A 167 6.04 5.37 12.48
N VAL A 168 5.28 6.33 11.98
CA VAL A 168 5.71 7.27 10.94
C VAL A 168 5.85 8.64 11.58
N PHE A 169 7.00 9.27 11.37
CA PHE A 169 7.32 10.59 11.87
C PHE A 169 7.48 11.55 10.68
N PRO A 170 7.02 12.81 10.83
CA PRO A 170 7.18 13.81 9.81
C PRO A 170 8.68 14.15 9.62
N PRO A 171 9.08 14.73 8.49
CA PRO A 171 10.45 15.15 8.30
C PRO A 171 10.84 16.25 9.30
N GLY A 172 11.91 16.00 10.06
CA GLY A 172 12.52 17.00 10.96
C GLY A 172 12.03 16.94 12.42
N ASP A 173 10.99 16.16 12.73
CA ASP A 173 10.50 15.96 14.09
C ASP A 173 10.37 14.46 14.40
N ASP A 174 10.89 14.06 15.56
CA ASP A 174 10.93 12.69 16.03
C ASP A 174 10.18 12.48 17.35
N ALA A 175 9.62 13.55 17.92
CA ALA A 175 8.94 13.50 19.20
C ALA A 175 7.60 12.77 19.07
N GLU A 176 6.83 13.11 18.03
CA GLU A 176 5.48 12.59 17.84
C GLU A 176 5.31 11.94 16.46
N SER A 177 4.73 10.74 16.44
CA SER A 177 4.34 10.09 15.19
C SER A 177 3.05 10.70 14.67
N ILE A 178 2.93 10.85 13.35
CA ILE A 178 1.70 11.31 12.66
C ILE A 178 0.70 10.17 12.43
N VAL A 179 1.22 8.94 12.28
CA VAL A 179 0.42 7.72 12.20
C VAL A 179 1.21 6.56 12.81
N SER A 180 0.52 5.74 13.58
CA SER A 180 1.07 4.50 14.13
C SER A 180 0.15 3.31 13.92
N LEU A 181 0.75 2.13 13.83
CA LEU A 181 0.08 0.83 13.74
C LEU A 181 0.63 -0.06 14.84
N SER A 182 -0.24 -0.73 15.57
CA SER A 182 0.09 -1.89 16.40
C SER A 182 -0.70 -3.08 15.90
N TYR A 183 -0.08 -4.26 15.85
CA TYR A 183 -0.72 -5.44 15.31
C TYR A 183 -0.34 -6.72 16.05
N GLU A 184 -1.25 -7.68 15.97
CA GLU A 184 -1.09 -9.08 16.39
C GLU A 184 -1.40 -9.97 15.19
N VAL A 185 -0.54 -10.96 14.95
CA VAL A 185 -0.73 -11.95 13.90
C VAL A 185 -1.71 -13.02 14.38
N THR A 186 -2.77 -13.26 13.61
CA THR A 186 -3.83 -14.23 13.96
C THR A 186 -3.85 -15.48 13.10
N GLY A 187 -2.95 -15.57 12.10
CA GLY A 187 -2.84 -16.73 11.23
C GLY A 187 -1.53 -16.78 10.47
N ASP A 188 -1.30 -17.89 9.77
CA ASP A 188 -0.11 -18.12 8.97
C ASP A 188 -0.20 -17.49 7.57
N PHE A 189 0.96 -17.34 6.94
CA PHE A 189 1.00 -16.98 5.52
C PHE A 189 0.51 -18.13 4.66
N GLN A 190 -0.45 -17.82 3.81
CA GLN A 190 -1.00 -18.73 2.80
C GLN A 190 -1.15 -17.95 1.48
N PRO A 191 -1.25 -18.64 0.32
CA PRO A 191 -1.59 -17.97 -0.93
C PRO A 191 -2.79 -17.04 -0.76
N ILE A 192 -2.75 -15.83 -1.33
CA ILE A 192 -3.80 -14.81 -1.09
C ILE A 192 -5.20 -15.35 -1.42
N THR A 193 -5.32 -16.21 -2.44
CA THR A 193 -6.57 -16.83 -2.87
C THR A 193 -7.15 -17.84 -1.87
N GLN A 194 -6.37 -18.26 -0.87
CA GLN A 194 -6.81 -19.14 0.22
C GLN A 194 -7.20 -18.36 1.48
N VAL A 195 -6.92 -17.06 1.55
CA VAL A 195 -7.34 -16.23 2.68
C VAL A 195 -8.84 -15.92 2.54
N PRO A 196 -9.65 -16.06 3.61
CA PRO A 196 -11.05 -15.66 3.55
C PRO A 196 -11.20 -14.19 3.14
N ASN A 197 -12.28 -13.87 2.44
CA ASN A 197 -12.61 -12.52 1.97
C ASN A 197 -11.56 -11.81 1.08
N HIS A 198 -10.60 -12.55 0.52
CA HIS A 198 -9.54 -11.95 -0.29
C HIS A 198 -10.06 -11.20 -1.54
N GLU A 199 -11.19 -11.61 -2.11
CA GLU A 199 -11.77 -11.01 -3.32
C GLU A 199 -12.00 -9.51 -3.17
N VAL A 200 -12.59 -9.08 -2.04
CA VAL A 200 -12.85 -7.66 -1.75
C VAL A 200 -11.56 -6.85 -1.71
N ILE A 201 -10.51 -7.42 -1.12
CA ILE A 201 -9.20 -6.76 -1.06
C ILE A 201 -8.52 -6.72 -2.43
N LEU A 202 -8.67 -7.77 -3.25
CA LEU A 202 -8.16 -7.79 -4.61
C LEU A 202 -8.86 -6.74 -5.47
N ASP A 203 -10.17 -6.54 -5.33
CA ASP A 203 -10.92 -5.50 -6.02
C ASP A 203 -10.46 -4.09 -5.66
N VAL A 204 -10.02 -3.89 -4.41
CA VAL A 204 -9.42 -2.64 -3.95
C VAL A 204 -7.99 -2.46 -4.50
N LEU A 205 -7.14 -3.48 -4.37
CA LEU A 205 -5.70 -3.37 -4.64
C LEU A 205 -5.30 -3.57 -6.11
N ARG A 206 -6.18 -4.13 -6.96
CA ARG A 206 -5.92 -4.29 -8.40
C ARG A 206 -6.21 -3.05 -9.23
N GLN A 207 -6.79 -2.01 -8.62
CA GLN A 207 -7.13 -0.80 -9.35
C GLN A 207 -5.86 -0.10 -9.83
N PRO A 208 -5.84 0.38 -11.08
CA PRO A 208 -4.71 1.15 -11.58
C PRO A 208 -4.55 2.43 -10.76
N LEU A 209 -3.31 2.85 -10.55
CA LEU A 209 -3.00 4.10 -9.88
C LEU A 209 -3.37 5.26 -10.79
N ILE A 210 -4.07 6.26 -10.25
CA ILE A 210 -4.24 7.55 -10.91
C ILE A 210 -3.20 8.54 -10.36
N CYS A 211 -2.39 9.05 -11.28
CA CYS A 211 -1.24 9.92 -11.04
C CYS A 211 -1.61 11.36 -11.41
N CYS A 212 -1.27 12.33 -10.55
CA CYS A 212 -1.50 13.75 -10.82
C CYS A 212 -0.17 14.42 -11.20
N GLN A 213 0.08 14.58 -12.50
CA GLN A 213 1.34 15.15 -12.98
C GLN A 213 1.33 16.68 -12.79
N PRO A 214 2.38 17.27 -12.18
CA PRO A 214 2.41 18.71 -11.92
C PRO A 214 2.75 19.57 -13.16
N VAL A 215 3.11 18.96 -14.30
CA VAL A 215 3.69 19.68 -15.44
C VAL A 215 2.63 20.03 -16.49
N ALA A 216 2.25 21.31 -16.52
CA ALA A 216 1.45 22.06 -17.53
C ALA A 216 -0.06 22.29 -17.25
N ARG A 217 -0.44 23.56 -17.01
CA ARG A 217 -1.80 24.17 -17.10
C ARG A 217 -2.99 23.32 -16.60
N GLY A 218 -2.88 22.77 -15.39
CA GLY A 218 -3.95 22.04 -14.70
C GLY A 218 -3.55 20.59 -14.40
N PRO A 219 -4.30 19.86 -13.57
CA PRO A 219 -3.96 18.48 -13.26
C PRO A 219 -4.09 17.62 -14.52
N LEU A 220 -2.96 17.25 -15.13
CA LEU A 220 -2.91 16.19 -16.12
C LEU A 220 -2.89 14.87 -15.36
N PHE A 221 -3.98 14.12 -15.49
CA PHE A 221 -4.04 12.78 -14.94
C PHE A 221 -3.44 11.77 -15.93
N SER A 222 -2.53 10.96 -15.42
CA SER A 222 -2.04 9.75 -16.07
C SER A 222 -2.38 8.55 -15.20
N CYS A 223 -2.24 7.35 -15.76
CA CYS A 223 -2.41 6.11 -15.01
C CYS A 223 -1.08 5.37 -14.93
N ALA A 224 -0.91 4.54 -13.91
CA ALA A 224 0.17 3.57 -13.83
C ALA A 224 -0.37 2.27 -13.24
N ASP A 225 0.10 1.14 -13.75
CA ASP A 225 -0.28 -0.18 -13.27
C ASP A 225 0.65 -0.56 -12.14
N HIS A 226 0.12 -0.69 -10.93
CA HIS A 226 0.81 -1.29 -9.81
C HIS A 226 0.32 -2.72 -9.63
N GLU A 227 0.99 -3.64 -10.30
CA GLU A 227 0.66 -5.06 -10.31
C GLU A 227 1.46 -5.80 -9.25
N ASN A 228 0.75 -6.50 -8.35
CA ASN A 228 1.38 -7.54 -7.55
C ASN A 228 1.32 -8.86 -8.33
N ASP A 229 2.35 -9.69 -8.20
CA ASP A 229 2.32 -11.07 -8.69
C ASP A 229 1.39 -11.88 -7.78
N TRP A 230 0.09 -11.87 -8.11
CA TRP A 230 -0.96 -12.46 -7.27
C TRP A 230 -0.88 -13.98 -7.15
N GLU A 231 -0.26 -14.66 -8.13
CA GLU A 231 -0.02 -16.10 -8.07
C GLU A 231 1.01 -16.45 -7.00
N ARG A 232 2.01 -15.58 -6.81
CA ARG A 232 3.04 -15.73 -5.76
C ARG A 232 2.74 -14.94 -4.49
N ALA A 233 1.65 -14.18 -4.47
CA ALA A 233 1.29 -13.37 -3.34
C ALA A 233 0.81 -14.26 -2.18
N GLN A 234 1.36 -13.99 -1.00
CA GLN A 234 0.95 -14.62 0.24
C GLN A 234 0.40 -13.57 1.19
N ALA A 235 -0.64 -13.93 1.94
CA ALA A 235 -1.14 -13.07 3.00
C ALA A 235 -1.47 -13.84 4.28
N ARG A 236 -1.50 -13.09 5.38
CA ARG A 236 -1.95 -13.58 6.68
C ARG A 236 -2.81 -12.51 7.37
N PRO A 237 -3.85 -12.91 8.14
CA PRO A 237 -4.69 -11.97 8.86
C PRO A 237 -3.94 -11.31 10.03
N LEU A 238 -4.32 -10.07 10.32
CA LEU A 238 -3.81 -9.29 11.45
C LEU A 238 -4.96 -8.70 12.27
N HIS A 239 -4.88 -8.72 13.59
CA HIS A 239 -5.61 -7.79 14.44
C HIS A 239 -4.81 -6.51 14.59
N THR A 240 -5.43 -5.37 14.31
CA THR A 240 -4.71 -4.09 14.29
C THR A 240 -5.40 -3.02 15.12
N THR A 241 -4.57 -2.17 15.73
CA THR A 241 -4.98 -0.87 16.23
C THR A 241 -4.10 0.18 15.56
N THR A 242 -4.71 0.99 14.69
CA THR A 242 -4.10 2.12 14.02
C THR A 242 -4.49 3.40 14.73
N ARG A 243 -3.53 4.28 14.97
CA ARG A 243 -3.77 5.62 15.47
C ARG A 243 -3.32 6.60 14.40
N ILE A 244 -4.20 7.53 14.07
CA ILE A 244 -3.86 8.72 13.28
C ILE A 244 -3.76 9.82 14.32
N GLU A 245 -2.55 10.24 14.64
CA GLU A 245 -2.27 11.27 15.64
C GLU A 245 -2.40 12.68 15.06
N ASP A 246 -2.06 12.85 13.78
CA ASP A 246 -2.18 14.13 13.07
C ASP A 246 -2.72 13.92 11.64
N ALA A 247 -3.54 14.85 11.16
CA ALA A 247 -4.13 14.79 9.84
C ALA A 247 -3.12 15.27 8.77
N PHE A 248 -2.53 14.33 8.04
CA PHE A 248 -1.51 14.63 7.02
C PHE A 248 -2.06 14.73 5.58
N VAL A 249 -3.38 14.60 5.41
CA VAL A 249 -4.15 14.92 4.20
C VAL A 249 -5.51 15.53 4.60
N PRO A 250 -6.12 16.41 3.77
CA PRO A 250 -7.45 16.94 4.06
C PRO A 250 -8.51 15.85 4.16
N GLY A 251 -9.43 15.97 5.13
CA GLY A 251 -10.49 14.98 5.37
C GLY A 251 -10.05 13.71 6.11
N LEU A 252 -8.75 13.55 6.43
CA LEU A 252 -8.31 12.44 7.27
C LEU A 252 -8.70 12.69 8.72
N VAL A 253 -9.59 11.85 9.25
CA VAL A 253 -10.08 11.97 10.62
C VAL A 253 -9.04 11.41 11.60
N VAL A 254 -8.53 12.26 12.50
CA VAL A 254 -7.66 11.88 13.62
C VAL A 254 -8.44 10.96 14.57
N GLY A 255 -7.80 9.90 15.04
CA GLY A 255 -8.47 8.95 15.92
C GLY A 255 -7.77 7.61 16.04
N THR A 256 -8.42 6.70 16.77
CA THR A 256 -7.97 5.32 16.94
C THR A 256 -8.95 4.38 16.25
N TYR A 257 -8.41 3.56 15.34
CA TYR A 257 -9.15 2.63 14.51
C TYR A 257 -8.71 1.21 14.86
N ARG A 258 -9.67 0.34 15.14
CA ARG A 258 -9.41 -1.08 15.40
C ARG A 258 -9.97 -1.89 14.24
N SER A 259 -9.17 -2.79 13.69
CA SER A 259 -9.60 -3.70 12.64
C SER A 259 -9.32 -5.13 13.05
N ARG A 260 -10.29 -6.00 12.78
CA ARG A 260 -10.10 -7.45 12.85
C ARG A 260 -9.35 -7.94 11.61
N GLY A 261 -8.91 -9.18 11.64
CA GLY A 261 -8.20 -9.79 10.53
C GLY A 261 -9.10 -9.97 9.31
N LEU A 262 -8.47 -10.08 8.14
CA LEU A 262 -9.14 -10.37 6.88
C LEU A 262 -9.89 -11.72 6.89
N ASP A 263 -9.50 -12.63 7.77
CA ASP A 263 -10.20 -13.88 8.08
C ASP A 263 -11.58 -13.66 8.75
N MET A 264 -11.77 -12.54 9.45
CA MET A 264 -13.00 -12.23 10.20
C MET A 264 -13.86 -11.12 9.58
N SER A 265 -13.30 -10.32 8.66
CA SER A 265 -13.98 -9.17 8.06
C SER A 265 -13.54 -8.94 6.62
N PRO A 266 -14.43 -8.63 5.67
CA PRO A 266 -14.05 -8.41 4.27
C PRO A 266 -13.12 -7.24 4.02
N LEU A 267 -13.13 -6.24 4.91
CA LEU A 267 -12.19 -5.12 4.90
C LEU A 267 -11.19 -5.20 6.06
N GLY A 268 -11.02 -6.40 6.62
CA GLY A 268 -10.12 -6.66 7.72
C GLY A 268 -8.67 -6.40 7.36
N SER A 269 -7.83 -6.30 8.39
CA SER A 269 -6.41 -6.04 8.25
C SER A 269 -5.63 -7.32 7.99
N PHE A 270 -4.56 -7.20 7.21
CA PHE A 270 -3.73 -8.34 6.81
C PHE A 270 -2.31 -7.87 6.49
N GLN A 271 -1.38 -8.81 6.51
CA GLN A 271 -0.05 -8.62 5.96
C GLN A 271 0.03 -9.31 4.61
N LEU A 272 0.53 -8.60 3.59
CA LEU A 272 0.78 -9.10 2.24
C LEU A 272 2.27 -9.21 1.97
N ARG A 273 2.69 -10.30 1.34
CA ARG A 273 4.01 -10.46 0.74
C ARG A 273 3.84 -10.78 -0.74
N ALA A 274 4.43 -9.96 -1.60
CA ALA A 274 4.34 -10.18 -3.05
C ALA A 274 5.54 -9.56 -3.79
N PRO A 275 6.01 -10.18 -4.88
CA PRO A 275 6.67 -9.44 -5.95
C PRO A 275 5.72 -8.39 -6.51
N PHE A 276 6.24 -7.24 -6.93
CA PHE A 276 5.45 -6.20 -7.57
C PHE A 276 6.16 -5.61 -8.79
N LYS A 277 5.35 -5.02 -9.67
CA LYS A 277 5.73 -4.25 -10.85
C LYS A 277 4.91 -2.97 -10.88
N LEU A 278 5.57 -1.83 -11.07
CA LEU A 278 4.95 -0.54 -11.30
C LEU A 278 5.35 -0.05 -12.70
N SER A 279 4.38 0.12 -13.59
CA SER A 279 4.61 0.63 -14.93
C SER A 279 4.94 2.13 -14.92
N LEU A 280 5.62 2.61 -15.97
CA LEU A 280 5.70 4.06 -16.20
C LEU A 280 4.31 4.64 -16.48
N PRO A 281 4.07 5.93 -16.17
CA PRO A 281 2.77 6.51 -16.42
C PRO A 281 2.39 6.50 -17.89
N HIS A 282 1.13 6.18 -18.15
CA HIS A 282 0.53 6.10 -19.47
C HIS A 282 -0.86 6.74 -19.49
N CYS A 283 -1.43 6.87 -20.68
CA CYS A 283 -2.80 7.33 -20.85
C CYS A 283 -3.79 6.37 -20.18
N CYS A 284 -4.70 6.90 -19.36
CA CYS A 284 -5.80 6.14 -18.80
C CYS A 284 -6.76 5.69 -19.91
N GLY A 285 -7.11 4.40 -19.96
CA GLY A 285 -8.07 3.87 -20.95
C GLY A 285 -7.49 3.20 -22.19
N ARG A 286 -6.17 3.14 -22.33
CA ARG A 286 -5.57 2.08 -23.16
C ARG A 286 -5.69 0.78 -22.39
N GLY A 287 -6.76 0.04 -22.66
CA GLY A 287 -7.07 -1.20 -21.96
C GLY A 287 -5.85 -2.12 -21.89
N HIS A 288 -5.53 -2.54 -20.67
CA HIS A 288 -5.01 -3.89 -20.50
C HIS A 288 -6.15 -4.81 -20.92
N SER A 289 -5.98 -5.50 -22.05
CA SER A 289 -6.64 -6.78 -22.20
C SER A 289 -6.07 -7.61 -21.05
N LEU A 290 -6.83 -7.74 -19.97
CA LEU A 290 -6.58 -8.77 -18.97
C LEU A 290 -6.66 -10.08 -19.76
N ALA A 291 -5.49 -10.67 -20.04
CA ALA A 291 -5.37 -12.02 -20.56
C ALA A 291 -5.45 -12.98 -19.39
#